data_AF-A0A8K0XY78-F1
#
_entry.id   AF-A0A8K0XY78-F1
#
_cell.length_a   1.000
_cell.length_b   1.000
_cell.length_c   1.000
_cell.angle_alpha   90.00
_cell.angle_beta   90.00
_cell.angle_gamma   90.00
#
_symmetry.space_group_name_H-M   'P 1'
#
loop_
_entity.id
_entity.type
_entity.pdbx_description
1 polymer ?
#
loop_
_entity_poly.entity_id
_entity_poly.type
_entity_poly.pdbx_seq_one_letter_code
_entity_poly.pdbx_strand_id
1 'polypeptide(L)' 'MNGKNAALLHDTVTCPVHGTNRIIESDISAYEENGRGIVLHGFKTECGSMVIASSQDMEIG' A
#
# COMPACT_ATOMS: atom_id res chain seq x y z
N MET A 1 10.71 16.83 2.81
CA MET A 1 9.92 16.37 1.65
C MET A 1 10.32 14.94 1.32
N ASN A 2 9.89 13.96 2.12
CA ASN A 2 10.00 12.57 1.68
C ASN A 2 8.69 12.30 0.93
N GLY A 3 8.67 12.59 -0.37
CA GLY A 3 7.57 12.21 -1.26
C GLY A 3 7.51 10.69 -1.32
N LYS A 4 6.88 10.10 -0.31
CA LYS A 4 6.64 8.66 -0.25
C LYS A 4 5.40 8.44 -1.10
N ASN A 5 5.57 7.81 -2.26
CA ASN A 5 4.45 7.45 -3.11
C ASN A 5 3.48 6.56 -2.33
N ALA A 6 2.19 6.73 -2.59
CA ALA A 6 1.16 5.85 -2.04
C ALA A 6 1.42 4.42 -2.53
N ALA A 7 1.25 3.44 -1.64
CA ALA A 7 1.34 2.05 -2.02
C ALA A 7 0.09 1.67 -2.84
N LEU A 8 0.31 1.04 -3.99
CA LEU A 8 -0.74 0.59 -4.89
C LEU A 8 -0.81 -0.94 -4.94
N LEU A 9 -1.89 -1.47 -5.51
CA LEU A 9 -2.00 -2.90 -5.79
C LEU A 9 -0.78 -3.40 -6.60
N HIS A 10 -0.25 -4.56 -6.20
CA HIS A 10 0.98 -5.17 -6.73
C HIS A 10 2.29 -4.42 -6.42
N ASP A 11 2.26 -3.36 -5.63
CA ASP A 11 3.48 -2.75 -5.14
C ASP A 11 4.24 -3.69 -4.19
N THR A 12 5.55 -3.51 -4.11
CA THR A 12 6.44 -4.36 -3.29
C THR A 12 6.81 -3.66 -2.00
N VAL A 13 6.38 -4.23 -0.89
CA VAL A 13 6.71 -3.78 0.46
C VAL A 13 7.74 -4.71 1.11
N THR A 14 8.60 -4.17 1.95
CA THR A 14 9.56 -5.00 2.70
C THR A 14 8.93 -5.41 4.03
N CYS A 15 8.58 -6.69 4.16
CA CYS A 15 8.21 -7.31 5.42
C CYS A 15 9.49 -7.63 6.23
N PRO A 16 9.59 -7.21 7.49
CA PRO A 16 10.77 -7.51 8.32
C PRO A 16 10.94 -9.01 8.62
N VAL A 17 9.87 -9.81 8.47
CA VAL A 17 9.88 -11.26 8.74
C VAL A 17 10.24 -12.07 7.49
N HIS A 18 9.63 -11.72 6.35
CA HIS A 18 9.71 -12.52 5.12
C HIS A 18 10.49 -11.85 3.98
N GLY A 19 10.94 -10.59 4.15
CA GLY A 19 11.58 -9.81 3.10
C GLY A 19 10.57 -9.13 2.17
N THR A 20 10.92 -8.97 0.90
CA THR A 20 10.06 -8.30 -0.09
C THR A 20 8.77 -9.08 -0.31
N ASN A 21 7.64 -8.39 -0.21
CA ASN A 21 6.30 -8.92 -0.31
C ASN A 21 5.45 -8.05 -1.23
N ARG A 22 4.54 -8.68 -1.97
CA ARG A 22 3.61 -7.95 -2.83
C ARG A 22 2.31 -7.69 -2.12
N ILE A 23 1.71 -6.55 -2.41
CA ILE A 23 0.39 -6.23 -1.93
C ILE A 23 -0.63 -6.88 -2.87
N ILE A 24 -1.50 -7.72 -2.30
CA ILE A 24 -2.53 -8.46 -3.03
C ILE A 24 -3.94 -7.93 -2.77
N GLU A 25 -4.06 -6.96 -1.86
CA GLU A 25 -5.32 -6.37 -1.44
C GLU A 25 -5.23 -4.86 -1.67
N SER A 26 -6.27 -4.24 -2.26
CA SER A 26 -6.33 -2.80 -2.50
C SER A 26 -7.77 -2.33 -2.64
N ASP A 27 -8.01 -1.03 -2.47
CA ASP A 27 -9.34 -0.44 -2.56
C ASP A 27 -9.44 0.55 -3.73
N ILE A 28 -9.91 0.06 -4.88
CA ILE A 28 -10.11 0.88 -6.08
C ILE A 28 -11.24 1.91 -5.92
N SER A 29 -12.21 1.67 -5.03
CA SER A 29 -13.30 2.63 -4.78
C SER A 29 -12.82 3.85 -4.00
N ALA A 30 -11.81 3.68 -3.15
CA ALA A 30 -11.21 4.79 -2.41
C ALA A 30 -10.31 5.65 -3.31
N TYR A 31 -9.45 5.01 -4.11
CA TYR A 31 -8.58 5.69 -5.07
C TYR A 31 -8.05 4.67 -6.09
N GLU A 32 -8.02 5.08 -7.36
CA GLU A 32 -7.50 4.28 -8.46
C GLU A 32 -6.49 5.09 -9.27
N GLU A 33 -5.33 4.50 -9.52
CA GLU A 33 -4.31 5.04 -10.40
C GLU A 33 -3.87 3.98 -11.40
N ASN A 34 -4.04 4.25 -12.70
CA ASN A 34 -3.69 3.31 -13.78
C ASN A 34 -4.31 1.90 -13.59
N GLY A 35 -5.56 1.81 -13.10
CA GLY A 35 -6.21 0.53 -12.81
C GLY A 35 -5.68 -0.20 -11.57
N ARG A 36 -4.88 0.46 -10.73
CA ARG A 36 -4.39 -0.06 -9.45
C ARG A 36 -5.05 0.69 -8.31
N GLY A 37 -5.66 -0.06 -7.39
CA GLY A 37 -6.27 0.53 -6.20
C GLY A 37 -5.21 1.01 -5.21
N ILE A 38 -5.58 2.01 -4.40
CA ILE A 38 -4.77 2.40 -3.25
C ILE A 38 -4.77 1.32 -2.19
N VAL A 39 -3.65 1.20 -1.49
CA VAL A 39 -3.50 0.29 -0.37
C VAL A 39 -3.60 1.08 0.92
N LEU A 40 -4.60 0.75 1.72
CA LEU A 40 -4.85 1.41 3.00
C LEU A 40 -4.23 0.64 4.16
N HIS A 41 -4.15 1.31 5.31
CA HIS A 41 -3.70 0.67 6.54
C HIS A 41 -4.60 -0.54 6.89
N GLY A 42 -3.98 -1.68 7.19
CA GLY A 42 -4.66 -2.92 7.55
C GLY A 42 -4.88 -3.90 6.40
N PHE A 43 -4.50 -3.54 5.17
CA PHE A 43 -4.66 -4.39 4.00
C PHE A 43 -3.63 -5.52 3.97
N LYS A 44 -4.01 -6.67 3.39
CA LYS A 44 -3.16 -7.85 3.37
C LYS A 44 -2.14 -7.85 2.25
N THR A 45 -0.95 -8.34 2.59
CA THR A 45 0.13 -8.67 1.66
C THR A 45 0.14 -10.18 1.38
N GLU A 46 0.90 -10.59 0.36
CA GLU A 46 1.03 -11.99 -0.06
C GLU A 46 1.48 -12.92 1.09
N CYS A 47 2.34 -12.46 1.99
CA CYS A 47 2.74 -13.24 3.18
C CYS A 47 1.69 -13.27 4.31
N GLY A 48 0.54 -12.61 4.16
CA GLY A 48 -0.48 -12.49 5.20
C GLY A 48 -0.20 -11.42 6.26
N SER A 49 0.86 -10.62 6.09
CA SER A 49 1.09 -9.43 6.95
C SER A 49 0.17 -8.28 6.53
N MET A 50 -0.16 -7.41 7.49
CA MET A 50 -0.93 -6.19 7.24
C MET A 50 -0.02 -5.01 6.87
N VAL A 51 -0.43 -4.24 5.87
CA VAL A 51 0.24 -3.02 5.45
C VAL A 51 -0.01 -1.93 6.47
N ILE A 52 1.07 -1.28 6.93
CA ILE A 52 1.01 -0.16 7.85
C ILE A 52 1.25 1.12 7.04
N ALA A 53 0.17 1.77 6.62
CA ALA A 53 0.27 3.09 6.00
C ALA A 53 0.51 4.14 7.11
N SER A 54 1.76 4.57 7.28
CA SER A 54 2.14 5.57 8.29
C SER A 54 2.26 6.99 7.72
N SER A 55 1.99 7.18 6.42
CA SER A 55 1.96 8.51 5.81
C SER A 55 0.64 9.18 6.15
N GLN A 56 0.64 10.01 7.20
CA GLN A 56 -0.42 10.98 7.48
C GLN A 56 -0.41 12.17 6.49
N ASP A 57 0.57 12.20 5.59
CA ASP A 57 0.81 13.22 4.59
C ASP A 57 0.12 12.85 3.25
N MET A 58 -1.14 12.45 3.32
CA MET A 58 -2.01 12.42 2.13
C MET A 58 -2.92 13.63 2.25
N GLU A 59 -2.37 14.81 1.97
CA GLU A 59 -3.18 16.00 1.73
C GLU A 59 -3.92 15.76 0.40
N ILE A 60 -5.18 15.31 0.49
CA ILE A 60 -6.10 15.39 -0.64
C ILE A 60 -6.43 16.87 -0.86
N GLY A 61 -5.67 17.51 -1.74
CA GLY A 61 -5.92 18.87 -2.21
C GLY A 61 -7.08 18.93 -3.19
#